data_AF-A0A182MY49-F1
#
_entry.id   AF-A0A182MY49-F1
#
_cell.length_a   1.000
_cell.length_b   1.000
_cell.length_c   1.000
_cell.angle_alpha   90.00
_cell.angle_beta   90.00
_cell.angle_gamma   90.00
#
_symmetry.space_group_name_H-M   'P 1'
#
loop_
_entity.id
_entity.type
_entity.pdbx_description
1 polymer ?
#
loop_
_entity_poly.entity_id
_entity_poly.type
_entity_poly.pdbx_seq_one_letter_code
_entity_poly.pdbx_strand_id
1 'polypeptide(L)'
;MSFNELWKVVLSTLAICAMSSTFGMDDRIGCGRRKLKTVYLIRNGTDAILGHWPWHATIFHLRDSKLIYECGGSILDHNTILTAAHCVTKVTGVIHRRHIYVQLGRTELKQEQDYIQSHDVQEIF
;
A
#
# COMPACT_ATOMS: atom_id res chain seq x y z
N MET A 1 35.92 36.20 -23.88
CA MET A 1 35.79 34.73 -23.80
C MET A 1 35.93 34.14 -25.20
N SER A 2 36.78 33.13 -25.39
CA SER A 2 37.06 32.54 -26.71
C SER A 2 35.89 31.66 -27.19
N PHE A 3 35.67 31.60 -28.50
CA PHE A 3 34.67 30.74 -29.16
C PHE A 3 34.74 29.27 -28.69
N ASN A 4 35.95 28.78 -28.40
CA ASN A 4 36.18 27.42 -27.90
C ASN A 4 35.68 27.20 -26.47
N GLU A 5 35.68 28.23 -25.62
CA GLU A 5 35.20 28.12 -24.24
C GLU A 5 33.67 28.09 -24.20
N LEU A 6 33.01 28.85 -25.08
CA LEU A 6 31.57 28.79 -25.26
C LEU A 6 31.12 27.40 -25.75
N TRP A 7 31.85 26.81 -26.71
CA TRP A 7 31.54 25.46 -27.20
C TRP A 7 31.75 24.37 -26.13
N LYS A 8 32.80 24.48 -25.31
CA LYS A 8 33.00 23.57 -24.16
C LYS A 8 31.87 23.66 -23.14
N VAL A 9 31.38 24.86 -22.84
CA VAL A 9 30.24 25.07 -21.93
C VAL A 9 28.95 24.51 -22.53
N VAL A 10 28.72 24.72 -23.82
CA VAL A 10 27.55 24.18 -24.53
C VAL A 10 27.57 22.65 -24.56
N LEU A 11 28.72 22.03 -24.86
CA LEU A 11 28.86 20.57 -24.86
C LEU A 11 28.68 19.95 -23.46
N SER A 12 29.23 20.59 -22.43
CA SER A 12 29.10 20.10 -21.05
C SER A 12 27.68 20.25 -20.51
N THR A 13 26.99 21.35 -20.81
CA THR A 13 25.57 21.53 -20.44
C THR A 13 24.64 20.56 -21.19
N LEU A 14 24.88 20.30 -22.47
CA LEU A 14 24.15 19.28 -23.24
C LEU A 14 24.33 17.86 -22.64
N ALA A 15 25.55 17.50 -22.25
CA ALA A 15 25.83 16.22 -21.61
C ALA A 15 25.13 16.07 -20.25
N ILE A 16 25.08 17.14 -19.44
CA ILE A 16 24.37 17.15 -18.15
C ILE A 16 22.85 17.01 -18.34
N CYS A 17 22.25 17.72 -19.31
CA CYS A 17 20.82 17.59 -19.62
C CYS A 17 20.43 16.19 -20.15
N ALA A 18 21.31 15.54 -20.93
CA ALA A 18 21.08 14.18 -21.40
C ALA A 18 21.04 13.16 -20.25
N MET A 19 21.82 13.38 -19.18
CA MET A 19 21.79 12.55 -17.96
C MET A 19 20.53 12.80 -17.10
N SER A 20 20.02 14.03 -17.08
CA SER A 20 18.76 14.35 -16.37
C SER A 20 17.52 13.72 -17.04
N SER A 21 17.63 13.33 -18.31
CA SER A 21 16.52 12.78 -19.10
C SER A 21 16.34 11.25 -18.91
N THR A 22 17.26 10.58 -18.22
CA THR A 22 17.22 9.11 -18.02
C THR A 22 16.92 8.67 -16.58
N PHE A 23 16.77 9.61 -15.64
CA PHE A 23 16.34 9.31 -14.27
C PHE A 23 14.96 9.94 -13.99
N GLY A 24 13.94 9.10 -13.93
CA GLY A 24 12.62 9.49 -13.43
C GLY A 24 11.47 8.98 -14.28
N MET A 25 11.38 7.66 -14.49
CA MET A 25 10.05 7.08 -14.62
C MET A 25 9.40 7.27 -13.25
N ASP A 26 8.67 8.36 -13.10
CA ASP A 26 7.85 8.70 -11.95
C ASP A 26 6.71 7.67 -11.89
N ASP A 27 7.01 6.47 -11.39
CA ASP A 27 6.01 5.48 -10.96
C ASP A 27 5.40 5.98 -9.64
N ARG A 28 4.82 7.18 -9.71
CA ARG A 28 4.16 7.82 -8.58
C ARG A 28 3.06 6.87 -8.15
N ILE A 29 3.27 6.18 -7.02
CA ILE A 29 2.29 5.29 -6.40
C ILE A 29 1.01 6.13 -6.18
N GLY A 30 0.07 6.01 -7.11
CA GLY A 30 -1.19 6.72 -7.10
C GLY A 30 -2.25 5.89 -6.39
N CYS A 31 -3.12 6.54 -5.62
CA CYS A 31 -4.23 5.86 -4.95
C CYS A 31 -5.31 5.38 -5.94
N GLY A 32 -6.11 4.40 -5.53
CA GLY A 32 -7.31 3.95 -6.27
C GLY A 32 -7.05 3.25 -7.61
N ARG A 33 -5.79 2.95 -7.96
CA ARG A 33 -5.41 2.26 -9.20
C ARG A 33 -5.14 0.78 -8.96
N ARG A 34 -5.91 -0.08 -9.64
CA ARG A 34 -5.69 -1.53 -9.61
C ARG A 34 -4.48 -1.89 -10.46
N LYS A 35 -3.70 -2.89 -10.04
CA LYS A 35 -2.57 -3.41 -10.84
C LYS A 35 -3.06 -4.20 -12.06
N LEU A 36 -4.21 -4.86 -11.91
CA LEU A 36 -4.87 -5.59 -12.98
C LEU A 36 -6.09 -4.81 -13.47
N LYS A 37 -6.22 -4.69 -14.79
CA LYS A 37 -7.40 -4.10 -15.43
C LYS A 37 -8.51 -5.13 -15.48
N THR A 38 -9.34 -5.20 -14.44
CA THR A 38 -10.59 -5.98 -14.47
C THR A 38 -11.79 -5.09 -14.81
N VAL A 39 -12.46 -5.42 -15.92
CA VAL A 39 -13.55 -4.62 -16.52
C VAL A 39 -14.88 -5.39 -16.48
N TYR A 40 -15.14 -6.13 -15.41
CA TYR A 40 -16.42 -6.80 -15.21
C TYR A 40 -17.13 -6.28 -13.97
N LEU A 41 -18.45 -6.14 -14.10
CA LEU A 41 -19.35 -5.85 -12.98
C LEU A 41 -19.40 -7.07 -12.06
N ILE A 42 -19.37 -6.84 -10.76
CA ILE A 42 -19.42 -7.93 -9.78
C ILE A 42 -20.88 -8.37 -9.64
N ARG A 43 -21.23 -9.51 -10.25
CA ARG A 43 -22.52 -10.20 -10.06
C ARG A 43 -22.25 -11.57 -9.45
N ASN A 44 -22.82 -11.83 -8.27
CA ASN A 44 -22.57 -13.04 -7.46
C ASN A 44 -21.14 -13.21 -6.91
N GLY A 45 -20.24 -12.26 -7.18
CA GLY A 45 -18.85 -12.33 -6.72
C GLY A 45 -18.01 -13.34 -7.52
N THR A 46 -16.72 -13.07 -7.60
CA THR A 46 -15.69 -14.02 -8.03
C THR A 46 -14.48 -13.81 -7.14
N ASP A 47 -13.69 -14.86 -6.93
CA ASP A 47 -12.49 -14.76 -6.13
C ASP A 47 -11.54 -13.72 -6.71
N ALA A 48 -10.96 -12.90 -5.82
CA ALA A 48 -9.97 -11.92 -6.21
C ALA A 48 -8.60 -12.59 -6.37
N ILE A 49 -7.89 -12.25 -7.45
CA ILE A 49 -6.49 -12.62 -7.61
C ILE A 49 -5.58 -11.47 -7.17
N LEU A 50 -4.31 -11.79 -6.95
CA LEU A 50 -3.29 -10.84 -6.51
C LEU A 50 -3.27 -9.60 -7.41
N GLY A 51 -3.36 -8.41 -6.81
CA GLY A 51 -3.34 -7.14 -7.52
C GLY A 51 -4.71 -6.60 -7.98
N HIS A 52 -5.82 -7.33 -7.78
CA HIS A 52 -7.17 -6.80 -7.99
C HIS A 52 -7.48 -5.62 -7.06
N TRP A 53 -7.18 -5.76 -5.77
CA TRP A 53 -7.52 -4.78 -4.74
C TRP A 53 -6.29 -4.45 -3.88
N PRO A 54 -5.30 -3.70 -4.42
CA PRO A 54 -4.03 -3.46 -3.73
C PRO A 54 -4.16 -2.74 -2.38
N TRP A 55 -5.24 -2.00 -2.18
CA TRP A 55 -5.54 -1.28 -0.94
C TRP A 55 -6.28 -2.12 0.10
N HIS A 56 -6.65 -3.37 -0.19
CA HIS A 56 -7.34 -4.21 0.78
C HIS A 56 -6.41 -4.56 1.94
N ALA A 57 -6.85 -4.24 3.16
CA ALA A 57 -6.18 -4.62 4.39
C ALA A 57 -7.04 -5.62 5.15
N THR A 58 -6.39 -6.54 5.87
CA THR A 58 -7.06 -7.47 6.78
C THR A 58 -6.64 -7.14 8.21
N ILE A 59 -7.61 -7.12 9.12
CA ILE A 59 -7.44 -6.74 10.52
C ILE A 59 -7.67 -7.96 11.38
N PHE A 60 -6.68 -8.27 12.21
CA PHE A 60 -6.69 -9.40 13.13
C PHE A 60 -6.70 -8.92 14.57
N HIS A 61 -7.46 -9.59 15.42
CA HIS A 61 -7.37 -9.42 16.87
C HIS A 61 -6.53 -10.52 17.50
N LEU A 62 -5.70 -10.14 18.47
CA LEU A 62 -5.00 -11.11 19.31
C LEU A 62 -5.94 -11.61 20.41
N ARG A 63 -6.24 -12.91 20.40
CA ARG A 63 -7.04 -13.60 21.43
C ARG A 63 -6.36 -14.91 21.76
N ASP A 64 -6.10 -15.16 23.05
CA ASP A 64 -5.44 -16.40 23.53
C ASP A 64 -4.16 -16.75 22.76
N SER A 65 -3.31 -15.74 22.53
CA SER A 65 -2.05 -15.82 21.77
C SER A 65 -2.21 -16.24 20.30
N LYS A 66 -3.41 -16.10 19.73
CA LYS A 66 -3.70 -16.36 18.31
C LYS A 66 -4.24 -15.11 17.63
N LEU A 67 -3.82 -14.89 16.38
CA LEU A 67 -4.39 -13.87 15.52
C LEU A 67 -5.67 -14.41 14.87
N ILE A 68 -6.78 -13.76 15.13
CA ILE A 68 -8.10 -14.12 14.58
C ILE A 68 -8.53 -13.01 13.63
N TYR A 69 -8.90 -13.38 12.39
CA TYR A 69 -9.44 -12.43 11.43
C TYR A 69 -10.77 -11.87 11.95
N GLU A 70 -10.89 -10.55 11.97
CA GLU A 70 -12.09 -9.88 12.49
C GLU A 70 -12.71 -8.95 11.46
N CYS A 71 -11.90 -8.18 10.73
CA CYS A 71 -12.39 -7.16 9.83
C CYS A 71 -11.51 -6.95 8.61
N GLY A 72 -12.07 -6.25 7.61
CA GLY A 72 -11.30 -5.63 6.54
C GLY A 72 -10.96 -4.16 6.84
N GLY A 73 -10.12 -3.59 5.99
CA GLY A 73 -9.80 -2.17 5.95
C GLY A 73 -9.34 -1.74 4.56
N SER A 74 -9.05 -0.45 4.42
CA SER A 74 -8.47 0.12 3.20
C SER A 74 -7.25 0.96 3.53
N ILE A 75 -6.17 0.74 2.79
CA ILE A 75 -4.99 1.60 2.83
C ILE A 75 -5.39 2.98 2.33
N LEU A 76 -5.25 3.99 3.20
CA LEU A 76 -5.50 5.38 2.86
C LEU A 76 -4.21 6.05 2.36
N ASP A 77 -3.11 5.80 3.07
CA ASP A 77 -1.76 6.28 2.76
C ASP A 77 -0.70 5.30 3.30
N HIS A 78 0.55 5.76 3.44
CA HIS A 78 1.69 4.91 3.82
C HIS A 78 1.61 4.32 5.23
N ASN A 79 0.84 4.93 6.15
CA ASN A 79 0.77 4.50 7.56
C ASN A 79 -0.66 4.48 8.12
N THR A 80 -1.67 4.75 7.30
CA THR A 80 -3.07 4.84 7.74
C THR A 80 -3.94 3.79 7.07
N ILE A 81 -4.66 3.02 7.90
CA ILE A 81 -5.73 2.11 7.47
C ILE A 81 -7.07 2.67 7.92
N LEU A 82 -7.98 2.85 6.98
CA LEU A 82 -9.37 3.15 7.27
C LEU A 82 -10.15 1.84 7.49
N THR A 83 -10.89 1.77 8.59
CA THR A 83 -11.78 0.64 8.92
C THR A 83 -13.04 1.12 9.64
N ALA A 84 -13.95 0.22 9.97
CA ALA A 84 -15.15 0.55 10.73
C ALA A 84 -14.82 0.67 12.23
N ALA A 85 -15.50 1.58 12.93
CA ALA A 85 -15.30 1.79 14.37
C ALA A 85 -15.49 0.50 15.19
N HIS A 86 -16.47 -0.35 14.84
CA HIS A 86 -16.73 -1.60 15.55
C HIS A 86 -15.60 -2.64 15.41
N CYS A 87 -14.69 -2.47 14.45
CA CYS A 87 -13.52 -3.34 14.29
C CYS A 87 -12.43 -3.02 15.32
N VAL A 88 -12.44 -1.81 15.89
CA VAL A 88 -11.41 -1.30 16.80
C VAL A 88 -11.97 -0.87 18.15
N THR A 89 -13.27 -1.06 18.38
CA THR A 89 -13.96 -0.70 19.63
C THR A 89 -14.80 -1.86 20.15
N LYS A 90 -15.02 -1.87 21.47
CA LYS A 90 -15.97 -2.73 22.18
C LYS A 90 -16.90 -1.84 23.02
N VAL A 91 -17.88 -2.44 23.67
CA VAL A 91 -18.75 -1.75 24.65
C VAL A 91 -17.93 -1.06 25.75
N THR A 92 -16.75 -1.59 26.06
CA THR A 92 -15.81 -1.05 27.06
C THR A 92 -14.88 0.05 26.53
N GLY A 93 -15.01 0.47 25.27
CA GLY A 93 -14.17 1.48 24.62
C GLY A 93 -13.23 0.93 23.55
N VAL A 94 -12.21 1.71 23.21
CA VAL A 94 -11.22 1.38 22.16
C VAL A 94 -10.39 0.15 22.58
N ILE A 95 -10.23 -0.81 21.65
CA ILE A 95 -9.39 -1.99 21.86
C ILE A 95 -7.93 -1.55 21.96
N HIS A 96 -7.18 -2.08 22.92
CA HIS A 96 -5.78 -1.74 23.08
C HIS A 96 -4.98 -2.07 21.81
N ARG A 97 -4.19 -1.12 21.30
CA ARG A 97 -3.45 -1.24 20.02
C ARG A 97 -2.64 -2.53 19.85
N ARG A 98 -2.04 -3.04 20.93
CA ARG A 98 -1.27 -4.31 20.94
C ARG A 98 -2.11 -5.56 20.68
N HIS A 99 -3.43 -5.44 20.70
CA HIS A 99 -4.35 -6.53 20.37
C HIS A 99 -4.88 -6.44 18.94
N ILE A 100 -4.38 -5.50 18.13
CA ILE A 100 -4.78 -5.33 16.74
C ILE A 100 -3.55 -5.42 15.84
N TYR A 101 -3.66 -6.24 14.80
CA TYR A 101 -2.64 -6.43 13.79
C TYR A 101 -3.25 -6.20 12.41
N VAL A 102 -2.49 -5.56 11.53
CA VAL A 102 -2.88 -5.32 10.14
C VAL A 102 -2.02 -6.17 9.23
N GLN A 103 -2.64 -6.86 8.28
CA GLN A 103 -1.95 -7.56 7.20
C GLN A 103 -2.37 -7.05 5.84
N LEU A 104 -1.38 -6.82 4.97
CA LEU A 104 -1.53 -6.27 3.62
C LEU A 104 -1.12 -7.30 2.57
N GLY A 105 -1.70 -7.15 1.37
CA GLY A 105 -1.37 -8.00 0.22
C GLY A 105 -2.00 -9.39 0.23
N ARG A 106 -2.74 -9.76 1.29
CA ARG A 106 -3.36 -11.09 1.45
C ARG A 106 -4.52 -11.29 0.48
N THR A 107 -4.55 -12.44 -0.22
CA THR A 107 -5.67 -12.86 -1.08
C THR A 107 -6.49 -14.01 -0.49
N GLU A 108 -5.87 -14.85 0.35
CA GLU A 108 -6.53 -15.98 1.00
C GLU A 108 -6.38 -15.94 2.52
N LEU A 109 -7.49 -16.02 3.27
CA LEU A 109 -7.48 -15.92 4.74
C LEU A 109 -6.86 -17.12 5.46
N LYS A 110 -6.81 -18.29 4.82
CA LYS A 110 -6.36 -19.54 5.45
C LYS A 110 -4.90 -19.89 5.15
N GLN A 111 -4.32 -19.25 4.14
CA GLN A 111 -2.97 -19.55 3.69
C GLN A 111 -2.07 -18.35 3.99
N GLU A 112 -0.88 -18.61 4.52
CA GLU A 112 0.18 -17.61 4.64
C GLU A 112 0.94 -17.53 3.32
N GLN A 113 1.23 -16.31 2.86
CA GLN A 113 2.03 -16.06 1.66
C GLN A 113 3.23 -15.17 2.01
N ASP A 114 4.36 -15.43 1.35
CA ASP A 114 5.65 -14.77 1.65
C ASP A 114 5.65 -13.26 1.38
N TYR A 115 4.70 -12.77 0.58
CA TYR A 115 4.54 -11.36 0.25
C TYR A 115 3.59 -10.60 1.19
N ILE A 116 3.02 -11.26 2.20
CA ILE A 116 2.17 -10.60 3.20
C ILE A 116 3.04 -9.67 4.04
N GLN A 117 2.62 -8.41 4.13
CA GLN A 117 3.23 -7.47 5.06
C GLN A 117 2.36 -7.38 6.31
N SER A 118 2.95 -7.68 7.46
CA SER A 118 2.29 -7.59 8.76
C SER A 118 2.78 -6.37 9.53
N HIS A 119 1.86 -5.61 10.11
CA HIS A 119 2.15 -4.37 10.82
C HIS A 119 1.42 -4.32 12.17
N ASP A 120 2.13 -3.84 13.19
CA ASP A 120 1.56 -3.47 14.48
C ASP A 120 0.82 -2.12 14.38
N VAL A 121 -0.23 -1.96 15.18
CA VAL A 121 -0.96 -0.69 15.27
C VAL A 121 -0.28 0.24 16.29
N GLN A 122 0.05 1.45 15.86
CA GLN A 122 0.64 2.48 16.72
C GLN A 122 -0.42 3.28 17.46
N GLU A 123 -1.49 3.69 16.77
CA GLU A 123 -2.55 4.54 17.30
C GLU A 123 -3.90 4.19 16.68
N ILE A 124 -4.99 4.50 17.39
CA ILE A 124 -6.37 4.33 16.96
C ILE A 124 -7.09 5.65 17.26
N PHE A 125 -7.74 6.21 16.25
CA PHE A 125 -8.48 7.48 16.31
C PHE A 125 -9.98 7.24 16.40
#